data_AF-A0A223P4E7-F1
#
_entry.id   AF-A0A223P4E7-F1
#
_cell.length_a   1.000
_cell.length_b   1.000
_cell.length_c   1.000
_cell.angle_alpha   90.00
_cell.angle_beta   90.00
_cell.angle_gamma   90.00
#
_symmetry.space_group_name_H-M   'P 1'
#
loop_
_entity.id
_entity.type
_entity.pdbx_description
1 polymer ?
#
loop_
_entity_poly.entity_id
_entity_poly.type
_entity_poly.pdbx_seq_one_letter_code
_entity_poly.pdbx_strand_id
1 'polypeptide(L)'
;MNIKKISAAVLMLSLAGAALAEAPYPEDTKFVSTKTRAEVIAELAQARANGELPINDVSYPDKAMASAVSTKTRAEVIDELKQARANGELPINDATYPDKAIASAPVSTKTRAQVVEELKQYQQAHANPSYAELIFLR
;
A
#
# COMPACT_ATOMS: atom_id res chain seq x y z
N MET A 1 -48.97 42.06 17.49
CA MET A 1 -47.52 41.92 17.67
C MET A 1 -47.01 40.82 16.75
N ASN A 2 -46.09 41.18 15.84
CA ASN A 2 -45.03 40.33 15.23
C ASN A 2 -45.30 39.27 14.13
N ILE A 3 -46.50 39.09 13.58
CA ILE A 3 -46.66 38.18 12.40
C ILE A 3 -45.95 38.70 11.14
N LYS A 4 -45.90 40.01 10.92
CA LYS A 4 -45.23 40.62 9.75
C LYS A 4 -43.70 40.50 9.77
N LYS A 5 -43.09 40.23 10.94
CA LYS A 5 -41.63 40.07 11.06
C LYS A 5 -41.18 38.62 10.83
N ILE A 6 -42.08 37.65 11.01
CA ILE A 6 -41.78 36.22 10.84
C ILE A 6 -41.69 35.87 9.35
N SER A 7 -42.54 36.46 8.49
CA SER A 7 -42.53 36.22 7.04
C SER A 7 -41.28 36.75 6.34
N ALA A 8 -40.66 37.82 6.86
CA ALA A 8 -39.41 38.33 6.32
C ALA A 8 -38.20 37.43 6.62
N ALA A 9 -38.23 36.68 7.74
CA ALA A 9 -37.14 35.79 8.13
C ALA A 9 -37.10 34.49 7.29
N VAL A 10 -38.26 34.00 6.85
CA VAL A 10 -38.36 32.76 6.06
C VAL A 10 -37.89 32.96 4.60
N LEU A 11 -38.09 34.15 4.02
CA LEU A 11 -37.64 34.45 2.65
C LEU A 11 -36.11 34.53 2.54
N MET A 12 -35.40 34.93 3.60
CA MET A 12 -33.94 35.08 3.59
C MET A 12 -33.17 33.74 3.71
N LEU A 13 -33.86 32.62 3.99
CA LEU A 13 -33.22 31.31 4.18
C LEU A 13 -33.12 30.48 2.88
N SER A 14 -33.72 30.94 1.78
CA SER A 14 -33.86 30.14 0.55
C SER A 14 -32.68 30.19 -0.44
N LEU A 15 -31.55 30.83 -0.10
CA LEU A 15 -30.41 31.03 -1.00
C LEU A 15 -29.22 30.09 -0.78
N ALA A 16 -29.33 29.09 0.11
CA ALA A 16 -28.27 28.13 0.37
C ALA A 16 -28.50 26.83 -0.41
N GLY A 17 -27.84 26.62 -1.55
CA GLY A 17 -28.00 25.33 -2.25
C GLY A 17 -27.09 24.96 -3.43
N ALA A 18 -26.31 25.86 -4.03
CA ALA A 18 -25.57 25.51 -5.26
C ALA A 18 -24.03 25.67 -5.19
N ALA A 19 -23.46 26.15 -4.08
CA ALA A 19 -22.03 26.45 -4.00
C ALA A 19 -21.12 25.26 -3.62
N LEU A 20 -21.70 24.05 -3.47
CA LEU A 20 -20.95 22.81 -3.21
C LEU A 20 -21.04 21.88 -4.43
N ALA A 21 -20.83 22.42 -5.63
CA ALA A 21 -20.49 21.56 -6.77
C ALA A 21 -19.08 21.02 -6.51
N GLU A 22 -18.93 19.69 -6.50
CA GLU A 22 -17.63 19.04 -6.43
C GLU A 22 -16.74 19.60 -7.54
N ALA A 23 -15.55 20.07 -7.17
CA ALA A 23 -14.63 20.66 -8.14
C ALA A 23 -14.37 19.61 -9.24
N PRO A 24 -14.45 19.96 -10.52
CA PRO A 24 -14.12 19.05 -11.60
C PRO A 24 -12.72 18.47 -11.34
N TYR A 25 -12.59 17.16 -11.49
CA TYR A 25 -11.28 16.53 -11.45
C TYR A 25 -10.39 17.22 -12.51
N PRO A 26 -9.19 17.69 -12.15
CA PRO A 26 -8.33 18.37 -13.11
C PRO A 26 -7.99 17.40 -14.24
N GLU A 27 -8.07 17.87 -15.48
CA GLU A 27 -7.67 17.04 -16.61
C GLU A 27 -6.17 16.72 -16.54
N ASP A 28 -5.81 15.49 -16.89
CA ASP A 28 -4.43 15.04 -16.94
C ASP A 28 -3.64 15.92 -17.91
N THR A 29 -2.79 16.79 -17.35
CA THR A 29 -1.89 17.59 -18.17
C THR A 29 -0.82 16.68 -18.76
N LYS A 30 -0.75 16.61 -20.09
CA LYS A 30 0.31 15.85 -20.77
C LYS A 30 1.66 16.50 -20.47
N PHE A 31 2.47 15.84 -19.66
CA PHE A 31 3.85 16.23 -19.44
C PHE A 31 4.71 15.89 -20.67
N VAL A 32 5.44 16.88 -21.17
CA VAL A 32 6.47 16.70 -22.21
C VAL A 32 7.82 17.05 -21.60
N SER A 33 8.72 16.06 -21.56
CA SER A 33 10.09 16.30 -21.08
C SER A 33 10.84 17.22 -22.02
N THR A 34 11.57 18.19 -21.46
CA THR A 34 12.53 19.04 -22.19
C THR A 34 13.94 18.43 -22.24
N LYS A 35 14.18 17.34 -21.51
CA LYS A 35 15.49 16.68 -21.41
C LYS A 35 15.65 15.62 -22.51
N THR A 36 16.84 15.56 -23.07
CA THR A 36 17.27 14.47 -23.94
C THR A 36 17.45 13.17 -23.14
N ARG A 37 17.44 12.03 -23.83
CA ARG A 37 17.66 10.72 -23.20
C ARG A 37 19.02 10.64 -22.49
N ALA A 38 20.05 11.27 -23.04
CA ALA A 38 21.39 11.26 -22.46
C ALA A 38 21.43 12.01 -21.13
N GLU A 39 20.77 13.17 -21.05
CA GLU A 39 20.69 13.97 -19.82
C GLU A 39 19.93 13.24 -18.71
N VAL A 40 18.83 12.58 -19.05
CA VAL A 40 18.05 11.78 -18.08
C VAL A 40 18.88 10.63 -17.52
N ILE A 41 19.68 9.96 -18.35
CA ILE A 41 20.56 8.87 -17.89
C ILE A 41 21.65 9.41 -16.95
N ALA A 42 22.24 10.56 -17.28
CA ALA A 42 23.26 11.18 -16.44
C ALA A 42 22.70 11.57 -15.06
N GLU A 43 21.52 12.19 -15.02
CA GLU A 43 20.85 12.57 -13.77
C GLU A 43 20.45 11.34 -12.94
N LEU A 44 19.96 10.28 -13.58
CA LEU A 44 19.64 9.03 -12.88
C LEU A 44 20.88 8.39 -12.26
N ALA A 45 22.00 8.38 -12.99
CA ALA A 45 23.26 7.86 -12.47
C ALA A 45 23.75 8.67 -11.26
N GLN A 46 23.64 10.00 -11.32
CA GLN A 46 23.97 10.89 -10.22
C GLN A 46 23.05 10.65 -9.00
N ALA A 47 21.73 10.60 -9.19
CA ALA A 47 20.76 10.34 -8.12
C ALA A 47 21.02 8.98 -7.45
N ARG A 48 21.41 7.96 -8.22
CA ARG A 48 21.82 6.66 -7.68
C ARG A 48 23.08 6.76 -6.84
N ALA A 49 24.11 7.46 -7.33
CA ALA A 49 25.37 7.64 -6.60
C ALA A 49 25.16 8.43 -5.29
N ASN A 50 24.24 9.39 -5.30
CA ASN A 50 23.86 10.19 -4.13
C ASN A 50 22.90 9.47 -3.17
N GLY A 51 22.38 8.29 -3.54
CA GLY A 51 21.38 7.57 -2.74
C GLY A 51 20.02 8.26 -2.67
N GLU A 52 19.68 9.10 -3.65
CA GLU A 52 18.41 9.84 -3.72
C GLU A 52 17.26 8.98 -4.28
N LEU A 53 17.58 7.83 -4.88
CA LEU A 53 16.56 6.92 -5.40
C LEU A 53 15.91 6.13 -4.25
N PRO A 54 14.58 6.01 -4.24
CA PRO A 54 13.88 5.17 -3.26
C PRO A 54 14.35 3.72 -3.39
N ILE A 55 14.76 3.13 -2.27
CA ILE A 55 15.35 1.77 -2.22
C ILE A 55 14.24 0.70 -2.05
N ASN A 56 12.99 1.11 -1.84
CA ASN A 56 11.86 0.24 -1.57
C ASN A 56 10.58 0.64 -2.33
N ASP A 57 9.71 -0.34 -2.57
CA ASP A 57 8.38 -0.19 -3.20
C ASP A 57 7.37 0.58 -2.31
N VAL A 58 7.83 1.27 -1.27
CA VAL A 58 6.99 2.08 -0.39
C VAL A 58 6.76 3.44 -1.05
N SER A 59 6.07 3.39 -2.19
CA SER A 59 5.57 4.56 -2.91
C SER A 59 4.06 4.43 -3.08
N TYR A 60 3.35 4.44 -1.96
CA TYR A 60 1.95 4.87 -1.86
C TYR A 60 1.76 5.55 -0.49
N PRO A 61 0.95 6.62 -0.41
CA PRO A 61 1.40 7.90 0.11
C PRO A 61 1.28 7.95 1.63
N ASP A 62 2.41 8.00 2.32
CA ASP A 62 2.63 9.12 3.23
C ASP A 62 4.06 9.15 3.74
N LYS A 63 4.68 10.31 3.53
CA LYS A 63 5.90 10.79 4.18
C LYS A 63 7.13 9.96 3.92
N ALA A 64 8.04 10.58 3.16
CA ALA A 64 9.48 10.38 3.23
C ALA A 64 9.87 9.90 4.64
N MET A 65 10.10 8.60 4.77
CA MET A 65 10.89 8.09 5.86
C MET A 65 12.27 8.65 5.56
N ALA A 66 12.56 9.83 6.12
CA ALA A 66 13.91 10.33 6.19
C ALA A 66 14.72 9.15 6.71
N SER A 67 15.60 8.62 5.87
CA SER A 67 16.45 7.49 6.22
C SER A 67 17.15 7.88 7.50
N ALA A 68 16.66 7.37 8.64
CA ALA A 68 17.28 7.61 9.92
C ALA A 68 18.64 6.93 9.81
N VAL A 69 19.68 7.71 9.53
CA VAL A 69 21.04 7.20 9.49
C VAL A 69 21.31 6.69 10.89
N SER A 70 21.37 5.37 11.03
CA SER A 70 21.67 4.74 12.32
C SER A 70 23.01 5.28 12.81
N THR A 71 23.05 5.74 14.06
CA THR A 71 24.28 6.14 14.73
C THR A 71 25.09 4.94 15.22
N LYS A 72 24.55 3.72 15.09
CA LYS A 72 25.18 2.48 15.57
C LYS A 72 26.08 1.86 14.53
N THR A 73 27.23 1.38 14.99
CA THR A 73 28.12 0.51 14.24
C THR A 73 27.47 -0.86 14.01
N ARG A 74 27.97 -1.58 13.00
CA ARG A 74 27.51 -2.95 12.70
C ARG A 74 27.66 -3.90 13.89
N ALA A 75 28.70 -3.72 14.71
CA ALA A 75 28.95 -4.56 15.88
C ALA A 75 27.85 -4.37 16.94
N GLU A 76 27.51 -3.11 17.25
CA GLU A 76 26.46 -2.77 18.22
C GLU A 76 25.10 -3.33 17.78
N VAL A 77 24.75 -3.22 16.49
CA VAL A 77 23.50 -3.79 15.95
C VAL A 77 23.46 -5.31 16.11
N ILE A 78 24.59 -5.99 15.91
CA ILE A 78 24.66 -7.45 16.05
C ILE A 78 24.45 -7.85 17.51
N ASP A 79 25.02 -7.11 18.46
CA ASP A 79 24.88 -7.44 19.87
C ASP A 79 23.47 -7.17 20.39
N GLU A 80 22.84 -6.08 19.97
CA GLU A 80 21.42 -5.81 20.24
C GLU A 80 20.52 -6.91 19.67
N LEU A 81 20.79 -7.35 18.43
CA LEU A 81 20.01 -8.42 17.81
C LEU A 81 20.14 -9.74 18.59
N LYS A 82 21.33 -10.06 19.13
CA LYS A 82 21.51 -11.25 19.98
C LYS A 82 20.71 -11.12 21.27
N GLN A 83 20.70 -9.95 21.91
CA GLN A 83 19.93 -9.71 23.13
C GLN A 83 18.43 -9.84 22.86
N ALA A 84 17.91 -9.20 21.80
CA ALA A 84 16.51 -9.29 21.42
C ALA A 84 16.08 -10.74 21.13
N ARG A 85 16.95 -11.55 20.52
CA ARG A 85 16.71 -12.99 20.33
C ARG A 85 16.66 -13.76 21.64
N ALA A 86 17.61 -13.51 22.54
CA ALA A 86 17.66 -14.17 23.85
C ALA A 86 16.43 -13.81 24.70
N ASN A 87 15.96 -12.58 24.60
CA ASN A 87 14.78 -12.07 25.31
C ASN A 87 13.45 -12.44 24.64
N GLY A 88 13.47 -13.02 23.43
CA GLY A 88 12.26 -13.34 22.68
C GLY A 88 11.48 -12.13 22.18
N GLU A 89 12.15 -10.98 22.01
CA GLU A 89 11.55 -9.70 21.59
C GLU A 89 11.35 -9.61 20.07
N LEU A 90 11.84 -10.58 19.30
CA LEU A 90 11.68 -10.58 17.84
C LEU A 90 10.28 -11.11 17.44
N PRO A 91 9.59 -10.44 16.49
CA PRO A 91 8.34 -10.94 15.96
C PRO A 91 8.54 -12.31 15.30
N ILE A 92 7.67 -13.27 15.64
CA ILE A 92 7.79 -14.68 15.25
C ILE A 92 7.22 -14.93 13.84
N ASN A 93 6.52 -13.97 13.24
CA ASN A 93 5.85 -14.12 11.95
C ASN A 93 5.57 -12.77 11.25
N ASP A 94 5.21 -12.83 9.96
CA ASP A 94 4.73 -11.71 9.14
C ASP A 94 3.35 -11.17 9.59
N ALA A 95 2.79 -11.67 10.70
CA ALA A 95 1.44 -11.31 11.17
C ALA A 95 1.32 -9.85 11.62
N THR A 96 2.44 -9.14 11.68
CA THR A 96 2.56 -7.75 12.13
C THR A 96 2.93 -6.83 10.96
N TYR A 97 2.62 -7.21 9.71
CA TYR A 97 2.80 -6.31 8.58
C TYR A 97 1.59 -6.20 7.64
N PRO A 98 1.07 -4.97 7.39
CA PRO A 98 1.24 -3.76 8.20
C PRO A 98 0.26 -3.74 9.38
N ASP A 99 0.70 -3.26 10.53
CA ASP A 99 -0.09 -3.12 11.75
C ASP A 99 -1.32 -2.21 11.56
N LYS A 100 -2.44 -2.84 11.22
CA LYS A 100 -3.77 -2.63 11.83
C LYS A 100 -4.72 -3.70 11.26
N ALA A 101 -5.14 -4.61 12.15
CA ALA A 101 -6.27 -5.54 12.00
C ALA A 101 -6.09 -6.74 11.03
N ILE A 102 -5.23 -7.71 11.36
CA ILE A 102 -5.44 -9.10 10.89
C ILE A 102 -5.35 -10.14 12.03
N ALA A 103 -5.64 -9.72 13.27
CA ALA A 103 -5.86 -10.68 14.37
C ALA A 103 -7.14 -11.55 14.18
N SER A 104 -7.89 -11.34 13.10
CA SER A 104 -9.18 -11.99 12.83
C SER A 104 -9.34 -12.52 11.40
N ALA A 105 -8.25 -12.68 10.62
CA ALA A 105 -8.39 -13.42 9.36
C ALA A 105 -8.92 -14.84 9.66
N PRO A 106 -9.98 -15.30 8.98
CA PRO A 106 -10.47 -16.64 9.16
C PRO A 106 -9.36 -17.61 8.76
N VAL A 107 -8.82 -18.31 9.75
CA VAL A 107 -7.94 -19.44 9.50
C VAL A 107 -8.77 -20.50 8.80
N SER A 108 -8.29 -21.01 7.66
CA SER A 108 -8.99 -22.09 6.96
C SER A 108 -9.21 -23.26 7.92
N THR A 109 -10.45 -23.74 8.03
CA THR A 109 -10.79 -24.95 8.79
C THR A 109 -10.47 -26.23 8.02
N LYS A 110 -10.01 -26.11 6.76
CA LYS A 110 -9.69 -27.27 5.92
C LYS A 110 -8.28 -27.76 6.19
N THR A 111 -8.17 -29.06 6.39
CA THR A 111 -6.90 -29.77 6.38
C THR A 111 -6.26 -29.74 5.00
N ARG A 112 -4.94 -29.93 4.93
CA ARG A 112 -4.20 -30.01 3.66
C ARG A 112 -4.79 -31.05 2.71
N ALA A 113 -5.23 -32.19 3.24
CA ALA A 113 -5.87 -33.25 2.45
C ALA A 113 -7.17 -32.78 1.80
N GLN A 114 -8.02 -32.07 2.56
CA GLN A 114 -9.28 -31.54 2.03
C GLN A 114 -9.07 -30.49 0.95
N VAL A 115 -8.04 -29.65 1.06
CA VAL A 115 -7.69 -28.66 0.03
C VAL A 115 -7.23 -29.36 -1.27
N VAL A 116 -6.46 -30.44 -1.15
CA VAL A 116 -6.01 -31.23 -2.32
C VAL A 116 -7.19 -31.91 -3.01
N GLU A 117 -8.14 -32.45 -2.24
CA GLU A 117 -9.37 -33.06 -2.78
C GLU A 117 -10.22 -32.03 -3.55
N GLU A 118 -10.41 -30.85 -2.97
CA GLU A 118 -11.15 -29.75 -3.58
C GLU A 118 -10.50 -29.26 -4.88
N LEU A 119 -9.17 -29.12 -4.89
CA LEU A 119 -8.42 -28.76 -6.09
C LEU A 119 -8.60 -29.81 -7.20
N LYS A 120 -8.56 -31.10 -6.85
CA LYS A 120 -8.79 -32.20 -7.79
C LYS A 120 -10.21 -32.14 -8.37
N GLN A 121 -11.22 -31.91 -7.53
CA GLN A 121 -12.62 -31.75 -7.99
C GLN A 121 -12.76 -30.53 -8.91
N TYR A 122 -12.14 -29.41 -8.57
CA TYR A 122 -12.16 -28.21 -9.40
C TYR A 122 -11.55 -28.46 -10.78
N GLN A 123 -10.39 -29.13 -10.83
CA GLN A 123 -9.72 -29.50 -12.08
C GLN A 123 -10.55 -30.46 -12.93
N GLN A 124 -11.28 -31.40 -12.31
CA GLN A 124 -12.18 -32.31 -13.02
C GLN A 124 -13.41 -31.58 -13.58
N ALA A 125 -13.99 -30.66 -12.81
CA ALA A 125 -15.16 -29.88 -13.21
C ALA A 125 -14.82 -28.79 -14.24
N HIS A 126 -13.61 -28.23 -14.18
CA HIS A 126 -13.13 -27.15 -15.04
C HIS A 126 -11.94 -27.59 -15.88
N ALA A 127 -11.99 -28.82 -16.41
CA ALA A 127 -10.92 -29.42 -17.20
C ALA A 127 -10.57 -28.55 -18.41
N ASN A 128 -9.65 -27.60 -18.20
CA ASN A 128 -9.04 -26.82 -19.25
C ASN A 128 -7.74 -27.56 -19.60
N PRO A 129 -7.62 -28.16 -20.80
CA PRO A 129 -6.52 -29.05 -21.16
C PRO A 129 -5.12 -28.40 -21.06
N SER A 130 -5.06 -27.08 -20.92
CA SER A 130 -3.83 -26.30 -20.72
C SER A 130 -3.08 -26.59 -19.41
N TYR A 131 -3.76 -27.05 -18.34
CA TYR A 131 -3.11 -27.28 -17.04
C TYR A 131 -2.47 -28.67 -16.89
N ALA A 132 -2.62 -29.57 -17.86
CA ALA A 132 -2.02 -30.90 -17.82
C ALA A 132 -0.48 -30.86 -17.92
N GLU A 133 0.11 -29.78 -18.45
CA GLU A 133 1.56 -29.63 -18.60
C GLU A 133 2.27 -28.99 -17.40
N LEU A 134 1.55 -28.44 -16.41
CA LEU A 134 2.18 -27.84 -15.22
C LEU A 134 2.38 -28.87 -14.10
N ILE A 135 2.71 -30.11 -14.48
CA ILE A 135 3.23 -31.12 -13.57
C ILE A 135 4.73 -30.81 -13.35
N PHE A 136 4.98 -30.09 -12.26
CA PHE A 136 6.18 -30.17 -11.43
C PHE A 136 7.55 -30.19 -12.16
N LEU A 137 8.15 -29.01 -12.31
CA LEU A 137 9.61 -28.90 -12.21
C LEU A 137 10.00 -29.45 -10.83
N ARG A 138 10.66 -30.61 -10.86
CA ARG A 138 11.37 -31.24 -9.74
C ARG A 138 12.43 -30.32 -9.16
#